data_AF-A0A7V6YWR3-F1
#
_entry.id   AF-A0A7V6YWR3-F1
#
_cell.length_a   1.000
_cell.length_b   1.000
_cell.length_c   1.000
_cell.angle_alpha   90.00
_cell.angle_beta   90.00
_cell.angle_gamma   90.00
#
_symmetry.space_group_name_H-M   'P 1'
#
loop_
_entity.id
_entity.type
_entity.pdbx_description
1 polymer ?
#
loop_
_entity_poly.entity_id
_entity_poly.type
_entity_poly.pdbx_seq_one_letter_code
_entity_poly.pdbx_strand_id
1 'polypeptide(L)'
;MKVIFLQDVKGKGKKGEVKNVADGYAHNFLLKNNLALEATPANMKSLEAQKKKEAREAAEELEEAKVLKGKLEKLTVELSAKSGEGGRLFGSITSKQIADELNKAHGIKVDKRKLELNDSIRSLGVTNVPVKLHHEVTATLKVHVKEVK
;
A
#
# COMPACT_ATOMS: atom_id res chain seq x y z
N MET A 1 30.14 -22.85 6.76
CA MET A 1 28.97 -23.42 6.05
C MET A 1 28.09 -22.31 5.54
N LYS A 2 27.64 -22.39 4.28
CA LYS A 2 26.68 -21.42 3.73
C LYS A 2 25.27 -21.81 4.16
N VAL A 3 24.54 -20.86 4.72
CA VAL A 3 23.15 -21.03 5.16
C VAL A 3 22.28 -19.91 4.61
N ILE A 4 21.01 -20.22 4.40
CA ILE A 4 19.94 -19.31 4.01
C ILE A 4 19.12 -19.02 5.26
N PHE A 5 19.09 -17.77 5.71
CA PHE A 5 18.28 -17.40 6.88
C PHE A 5 16.78 -17.43 6.54
N LEU A 6 15.99 -18.13 7.33
CA LEU A 6 14.53 -18.18 7.23
C LEU A 6 13.86 -17.05 8.04
N GLN A 7 14.54 -16.55 9.06
CA GLN A 7 14.09 -15.49 9.94
C GLN A 7 15.20 -14.46 10.16
N ASP A 8 14.85 -13.26 10.60
CA ASP A 8 15.83 -12.25 11.00
C ASP A 8 16.50 -12.68 12.32
N VAL A 9 17.83 -12.80 12.28
CA VAL A 9 18.66 -13.11 13.44
C VAL A 9 19.52 -11.90 13.75
N LYS A 10 19.20 -11.23 14.86
CA LYS A 10 19.86 -9.99 15.30
C LYS A 10 21.39 -10.12 15.26
N GLY A 11 22.02 -9.26 14.45
CA GLY A 11 23.48 -9.19 14.31
C GLY A 11 24.12 -10.29 13.44
N LYS A 12 23.34 -11.20 12.85
CA LYS A 12 23.84 -12.28 12.00
C LYS A 12 23.36 -12.18 10.57
N GLY A 13 22.06 -12.00 10.33
CA GLY A 13 21.51 -11.87 8.97
C GLY A 13 20.00 -11.72 8.96
N LYS A 14 19.47 -11.18 7.87
CA LYS A 14 18.03 -11.00 7.64
C LYS A 14 17.42 -12.23 6.97
N LYS A 15 16.08 -12.34 7.03
CA LYS A 15 15.32 -13.35 6.27
C LYS A 15 15.67 -13.28 4.77
N GLY A 16 15.96 -14.43 4.17
CA GLY A 16 16.30 -14.57 2.74
C GLY A 16 17.74 -14.18 2.39
N GLU A 17 18.59 -13.90 3.38
CA GLU A 17 20.01 -13.63 3.21
C GLU A 17 20.81 -14.93 3.21
N VAL A 18 21.79 -15.04 2.30
CA VAL A 18 22.72 -16.16 2.23
C VAL A 18 24.04 -15.73 2.84
N LYS A 19 24.44 -16.37 3.93
CA LYS A 19 25.69 -16.02 4.62
C LYS A 19 26.51 -17.24 4.94
N ASN A 20 27.82 -17.05 4.97
CA ASN A 20 28.73 -18.05 5.52
C ASN A 20 28.80 -17.88 7.04
N VAL A 21 28.50 -18.95 7.76
CA VAL A 21 28.54 -19.03 9.22
C VAL A 21 29.45 -20.17 9.67
N ALA A 22 29.88 -20.16 10.93
CA ALA A 22 30.62 -21.27 11.50
C ALA A 22 29.75 -22.54 11.55
N ASP A 23 30.33 -23.69 11.20
CA ASP A 23 29.59 -24.95 11.02
C ASP A 23 28.90 -25.39 12.32
N GLY A 24 29.58 -25.27 13.46
CA GLY A 24 29.00 -25.56 14.77
C GLY A 24 27.82 -24.63 15.12
N TYR A 25 27.86 -23.36 14.71
CA TYR A 25 26.76 -22.43 14.92
C TYR A 25 25.58 -22.72 13.99
N ALA A 26 25.85 -23.17 12.75
CA ALA A 26 24.82 -23.60 11.82
C ALA A 26 24.04 -24.81 12.36
N HIS A 27 24.72 -25.90 12.71
CA HIS A 27 24.05 -27.14 13.12
C HIS A 27 23.44 -27.06 14.51
N ASN A 28 24.17 -26.53 15.51
CA ASN A 28 23.72 -26.57 16.90
C ASN A 28 22.64 -25.54 17.22
N PHE A 29 22.57 -24.44 16.45
CA PHE A 29 21.67 -23.33 16.73
C PHE A 29 20.76 -22.98 15.56
N LEU A 30 21.29 -22.65 14.38
CA LEU A 30 20.46 -22.12 13.30
C LEU A 30 19.53 -23.17 12.68
N LEU A 31 20.06 -24.34 12.34
CA LEU A 31 19.30 -25.45 11.75
C LEU A 31 18.40 -26.10 12.80
N LYS A 32 18.91 -26.33 14.01
CA LYS A 32 18.15 -26.93 15.12
C LYS A 32 16.90 -26.11 15.50
N ASN A 33 16.99 -24.78 15.45
CA ASN A 33 15.88 -23.89 15.77
C ASN A 33 15.07 -23.44 14.53
N ASN A 34 15.30 -24.04 13.36
CA ASN A 34 14.65 -23.66 12.10
C ASN A 34 14.82 -22.17 11.72
N LEU A 35 15.92 -21.55 12.14
CA LEU A 35 16.25 -20.15 11.83
C LEU A 35 16.96 -20.01 10.48
N ALA A 36 17.58 -21.09 9.98
CA ALA A 36 18.22 -21.11 8.67
C ALA A 36 18.13 -22.51 8.03
N LEU A 37 18.25 -22.56 6.71
CA LEU A 37 18.43 -23.78 5.92
C LEU A 37 19.84 -23.85 5.36
N GLU A 38 20.29 -25.05 5.04
CA GLU A 38 21.54 -25.22 4.32
C GLU A 38 21.42 -24.64 2.90
N ALA A 39 22.45 -23.91 2.45
CA ALA A 39 22.47 -23.31 1.13
C ALA A 39 22.84 -24.34 0.04
N THR A 40 22.02 -25.39 -0.07
CA THR A 40 22.14 -26.38 -1.15
C THR A 40 21.75 -25.76 -2.49
N PRO A 41 22.23 -26.30 -3.63
CA PRO A 41 21.82 -25.80 -4.96
C PRO A 41 20.30 -25.80 -5.17
N ALA A 42 19.59 -26.76 -4.57
CA ALA A 42 18.12 -26.82 -4.60
C ALA A 42 17.50 -25.66 -3.81
N ASN A 43 17.94 -25.43 -2.57
CA ASN A 43 17.40 -24.35 -1.73
C ASN A 43 17.74 -22.95 -2.27
N MET A 44 18.92 -22.80 -2.88
CA MET A 44 19.32 -21.57 -3.57
C MET A 44 18.40 -21.27 -4.76
N LYS A 45 18.11 -22.27 -5.61
CA LYS A 45 17.15 -22.12 -6.72
C LYS A 45 15.75 -21.79 -6.23
N SER A 46 15.28 -22.43 -5.15
CA SER A 46 13.98 -22.11 -4.56
C SER A 46 13.90 -20.67 -4.05
N LEU A 47 14.97 -20.18 -3.41
CA LEU A 47 15.07 -18.80 -2.95
C LEU A 47 15.11 -17.80 -4.11
N GLU A 48 15.82 -18.11 -5.19
CA GLU A 48 15.82 -17.29 -6.41
C GLU A 48 14.43 -17.26 -7.07
N ALA A 49 13.76 -18.41 -7.17
CA ALA A 49 12.40 -18.50 -7.70
C ALA A 49 11.41 -17.70 -6.87
N GLN A 50 11.52 -17.77 -5.54
CA GLN A 50 10.70 -17.00 -4.62
C GLN A 50 10.97 -15.49 -4.77
N LYS A 51 12.24 -15.06 -4.78
CA LYS A 51 12.60 -13.65 -5.01
C LYS A 51 12.10 -13.14 -6.36
N LYS A 52 12.19 -13.95 -7.41
CA LYS A 52 11.68 -13.59 -8.74
C LYS A 52 10.15 -13.46 -8.74
N LYS A 53 9.45 -14.34 -8.03
CA LYS A 53 8.00 -14.26 -7.86
C LYS A 53 7.61 -13.00 -7.09
N GLU A 54 8.22 -12.74 -5.94
CA GLU A 54 7.98 -11.54 -5.13
C GLU A 54 8.28 -10.25 -5.92
N ALA A 55 9.37 -10.22 -6.68
CA ALA A 55 9.70 -9.07 -7.53
C ALA A 55 8.68 -8.87 -8.66
N ARG A 56 8.14 -9.96 -9.23
CA ARG A 56 7.11 -9.90 -10.25
C ARG A 56 5.79 -9.38 -9.67
N GLU A 57 5.36 -9.92 -8.53
CA GLU A 57 4.16 -9.47 -7.83
C GLU A 57 4.26 -7.99 -7.45
N ALA A 58 5.41 -7.55 -6.91
CA ALA A 58 5.65 -6.14 -6.60
C ALA A 58 5.61 -5.24 -7.83
N ALA A 59 6.12 -5.70 -8.97
CA ALA A 59 6.05 -4.95 -10.23
C ALA A 59 4.60 -4.87 -10.76
N GLU A 60 3.85 -5.97 -10.68
CA GLU A 60 2.43 -6.02 -11.06
C GLU A 60 1.60 -5.07 -10.18
N GLU A 61 1.77 -5.09 -8.85
CA GLU A 61 1.10 -4.16 -7.93
C GLU A 61 1.43 -2.69 -8.22
N LEU A 62 2.68 -2.40 -8.57
CA LEU A 62 3.13 -1.04 -8.90
C LEU A 62 2.49 -0.55 -10.21
N GLU A 63 2.45 -1.40 -11.24
CA GLU A 63 1.79 -1.08 -12.50
C GLU A 63 0.28 -0.90 -12.33
N GLU A 64 -0.38 -1.78 -11.56
CA GLU A 64 -1.79 -1.62 -11.20
C GLU A 64 -2.05 -0.31 -10.47
N ALA A 65 -1.17 0.08 -9.53
CA ALA A 65 -1.27 1.35 -8.82
C ALA A 65 -1.11 2.56 -9.75
N LYS A 66 -0.21 2.50 -10.74
CA LYS A 66 -0.07 3.56 -11.76
C LYS A 66 -1.31 3.67 -12.65
N VAL A 67 -1.87 2.54 -13.08
CA VAL A 67 -3.12 2.52 -13.87
C VAL A 67 -4.27 3.11 -13.07
N LEU A 68 -4.40 2.72 -11.79
CA LEU A 68 -5.41 3.29 -10.89
C LEU A 68 -5.20 4.78 -10.67
N LYS A 69 -3.95 5.24 -10.50
CA LYS A 69 -3.63 6.67 -10.42
C LYS A 69 -4.14 7.44 -11.63
N GLY A 70 -3.83 6.95 -12.84
CA GLY A 70 -4.29 7.59 -14.08
C GLY A 70 -5.81 7.62 -14.23
N LYS A 71 -6.53 6.65 -13.65
CA LYS A 71 -7.99 6.67 -13.58
C LYS A 71 -8.47 7.73 -12.57
N LEU A 72 -7.94 7.74 -11.35
CA LEU A 72 -8.39 8.65 -10.29
C LEU A 72 -8.14 10.13 -10.63
N GLU A 73 -7.01 10.46 -11.26
CA GLU A 73 -6.68 11.87 -11.58
C GLU A 73 -7.57 12.47 -12.68
N LYS A 74 -8.17 11.62 -13.52
CA LYS A 74 -9.12 12.05 -14.55
C LYS A 74 -10.55 12.20 -14.01
N LEU A 75 -10.82 11.62 -12.84
CA LEU A 75 -12.14 11.63 -12.25
C LEU A 75 -12.33 12.84 -11.35
N THR A 76 -13.57 13.31 -11.29
CA THR A 76 -14.01 14.31 -10.32
C THR A 76 -15.18 13.70 -9.57
N VAL A 77 -15.01 13.50 -8.27
CA VAL A 77 -16.07 12.95 -7.40
C VAL A 77 -16.96 14.11 -6.99
N GLU A 78 -18.20 14.07 -7.44
CA GLU A 78 -19.20 15.07 -7.07
C GLU A 78 -19.93 14.61 -5.81
N LEU A 79 -19.88 15.43 -4.76
CA LEU A 79 -20.57 15.20 -3.50
C LEU A 79 -21.58 16.32 -3.29
N SER A 80 -22.76 15.96 -2.82
CA SER A 80 -23.87 16.88 -2.65
C SER A 80 -24.13 17.08 -1.16
N ALA A 81 -24.04 18.31 -0.65
CA ALA A 81 -24.20 18.61 0.77
C ALA A 81 -24.94 19.93 1.02
N LYS A 82 -25.62 20.05 2.17
CA LYS A 82 -26.28 21.28 2.59
C LYS A 82 -25.27 22.27 3.17
N SER A 83 -25.32 23.50 2.69
CA SER A 83 -24.53 24.64 3.16
C SER A 83 -25.40 25.67 3.88
N GLY A 84 -24.80 26.35 4.85
CA GLY A 84 -25.36 27.55 5.46
C GLY A 84 -24.82 28.83 4.80
N GLU A 85 -25.09 29.97 5.43
CA GLU A 85 -24.56 31.27 4.99
C GLU A 85 -23.02 31.25 4.87
N GLY A 86 -22.52 31.81 3.77
CA GLY A 86 -21.08 31.92 3.51
C GLY A 86 -20.40 30.66 2.95
N GLY A 87 -21.15 29.66 2.47
CA GLY A 87 -20.59 28.48 1.78
C GLY A 87 -19.95 27.46 2.70
N ARG A 88 -20.18 27.57 4.01
CA ARG A 88 -19.79 26.58 5.02
C ARG A 88 -20.85 25.48 5.09
N LEU A 89 -20.41 24.23 5.08
CA LEU A 89 -21.26 23.06 5.20
C LEU A 89 -21.81 22.94 6.62
N PHE A 90 -23.08 22.54 6.76
CA PHE A 90 -23.66 22.21 8.06
C PHE A 90 -23.01 20.97 8.69
N GLY A 91 -22.53 20.06 7.84
CA GLY A 91 -21.77 18.88 8.22
C GLY A 91 -20.31 18.94 7.74
N SER A 92 -19.68 17.79 7.73
CA SER A 92 -18.34 17.62 7.16
C SER A 92 -18.32 16.42 6.22
N ILE A 93 -17.67 16.59 5.07
CA ILE A 93 -17.38 15.48 4.17
C ILE A 93 -16.11 14.76 4.64
N THR A 94 -16.27 13.49 4.96
CA THR A 94 -15.19 12.63 5.47
C THR A 94 -14.64 11.71 4.38
N SER A 95 -13.45 11.15 4.60
CA SER A 95 -12.85 10.16 3.69
C SER A 95 -13.75 8.96 3.41
N LYS A 96 -14.62 8.58 4.37
CA LYS A 96 -15.59 7.50 4.18
C LYS A 96 -16.62 7.86 3.10
N GLN A 97 -17.20 9.06 3.17
CA GLN A 97 -18.18 9.52 2.18
C GLN A 97 -17.56 9.66 0.79
N ILE A 98 -16.32 10.15 0.70
CA ILE A 98 -15.58 10.22 -0.57
C ILE A 98 -15.37 8.82 -1.16
N ALA A 99 -14.95 7.85 -0.34
CA ALA A 99 -14.75 6.47 -0.79
C ALA A 99 -16.05 5.77 -1.21
N ASP A 100 -17.13 5.98 -0.45
CA ASP A 100 -18.45 5.42 -0.75
C ASP A 100 -18.99 6.00 -2.07
N GLU A 101 -18.85 7.32 -2.29
CA GLU A 101 -19.32 7.98 -3.52
C GLU A 101 -18.47 7.60 -4.73
N LEU A 102 -17.15 7.52 -4.58
CA LEU A 102 -16.25 7.03 -5.63
C LEU A 102 -16.63 5.61 -6.08
N ASN A 103 -17.01 4.75 -5.14
CA ASN A 103 -17.46 3.40 -5.45
C ASN A 103 -18.83 3.39 -6.14
N LYS A 104 -19.77 4.25 -5.73
CA LYS A 104 -21.10 4.35 -6.36
C LYS A 104 -21.04 4.93 -7.77
N ALA A 105 -20.32 6.02 -7.96
CA ALA A 105 -20.29 6.76 -9.22
C ALA A 105 -19.38 6.11 -10.28
N HIS A 106 -18.27 5.51 -9.86
CA HIS A 106 -17.24 5.02 -10.78
C HIS A 106 -16.89 3.53 -10.61
N GLY A 107 -17.49 2.84 -9.63
CA GLY A 107 -17.21 1.43 -9.36
C GLY A 107 -15.80 1.16 -8.82
N ILE A 108 -15.08 2.20 -8.37
CA ILE A 108 -13.70 2.07 -7.88
C ILE A 108 -13.73 1.98 -6.36
N LYS A 109 -13.38 0.79 -5.84
CA LYS A 109 -13.27 0.55 -4.41
C LYS A 109 -11.90 1.00 -3.90
N VAL A 110 -11.87 2.11 -3.17
CA VAL A 110 -10.66 2.61 -2.48
C VAL A 110 -10.86 2.54 -0.98
N ASP A 111 -9.85 2.09 -0.24
CA ASP A 111 -9.87 2.12 1.22
C ASP A 111 -9.75 3.57 1.72
N LYS A 112 -10.63 3.98 2.62
CA LYS A 112 -10.60 5.29 3.29
C LYS A 112 -9.27 5.63 3.96
N ARG A 113 -8.47 4.62 4.36
CA ARG A 113 -7.14 4.81 4.96
C ARG A 113 -6.09 5.28 3.95
N LYS A 114 -6.34 5.04 2.65
CA LYS A 114 -5.48 5.51 1.57
C LYS A 114 -5.75 6.98 1.21
N LEU A 115 -6.88 7.55 1.64
CA LEU A 115 -7.22 8.96 1.45
C LEU A 115 -6.54 9.79 2.55
N GLU A 116 -5.55 10.59 2.15
CA GLU A 116 -4.84 11.50 3.05
C GLU A 116 -5.66 12.79 3.20
N LEU A 117 -6.63 12.74 4.13
CA LEU A 117 -7.47 13.87 4.49
C LEU A 117 -7.18 14.23 5.95
N ASN A 118 -6.36 15.28 6.16
CA ASN A 118 -6.00 15.74 7.50
C ASN A 118 -7.21 16.30 8.25
N ASP A 119 -7.98 17.14 7.56
CA ASP A 119 -9.22 17.73 8.08
C ASP A 119 -10.39 17.42 7.14
N SER A 120 -11.54 17.06 7.72
CA SER A 120 -12.77 16.85 6.94
C SER A 120 -13.17 18.13 6.19
N ILE A 121 -13.69 17.99 4.97
CA ILE A 121 -14.06 19.13 4.12
C ILE A 121 -15.34 19.77 4.69
N ARG A 122 -15.27 21.06 5.00
CA ARG A 122 -16.38 21.84 5.60
C ARG A 122 -16.83 23.03 4.76
N SER A 123 -16.32 23.15 3.54
CA SER A 123 -16.66 24.22 2.60
C SER A 123 -17.14 23.64 1.28
N LEU A 124 -18.00 24.38 0.59
CA LEU A 124 -18.31 24.12 -0.81
C LEU A 124 -17.09 24.35 -1.71
N GLY A 125 -17.10 23.73 -2.89
CA GLY A 125 -16.08 23.92 -3.92
C GLY A 125 -15.25 22.67 -4.20
N VAL A 126 -14.11 22.88 -4.86
CA VAL A 126 -13.23 21.80 -5.31
C VAL A 126 -12.05 21.65 -4.36
N THR A 127 -11.89 20.46 -3.80
CA THR A 127 -10.76 20.10 -2.94
C THR A 127 -9.97 18.97 -3.60
N ASN A 128 -8.66 19.13 -3.68
CA ASN A 128 -7.76 18.09 -4.17
C ASN A 128 -7.32 17.21 -2.99
N VAL A 129 -7.70 15.94 -3.00
CA VAL A 129 -7.40 14.99 -1.94
C VAL A 129 -6.34 14.00 -2.42
N PRO A 130 -5.15 13.93 -1.78
CA PRO A 130 -4.15 12.92 -2.10
C PRO A 130 -4.63 11.52 -1.72
N VAL A 131 -4.39 10.55 -2.60
CA VAL A 131 -4.72 9.13 -2.41
C VAL A 131 -3.44 8.31 -2.55
N LYS A 132 -2.98 7.74 -1.44
CA LYS A 132 -1.79 6.89 -1.39
C LYS A 132 -2.14 5.45 -1.79
N LEU A 133 -1.91 5.12 -3.06
CA LEU A 133 -2.25 3.81 -3.62
C LEU A 133 -1.19 2.75 -3.30
N HIS A 134 0.08 3.13 -3.42
CA HIS A 134 1.28 2.33 -3.15
C HIS A 134 2.34 3.18 -2.41
N HIS A 135 3.42 2.57 -1.92
CA HIS A 135 4.49 3.28 -1.21
C HIS A 135 5.11 4.41 -2.05
N GLU A 136 5.19 4.21 -3.37
CA GLU A 136 5.79 5.15 -4.32
C GLU A 136 4.74 5.85 -5.22
N VAL A 137 3.45 5.51 -5.07
CA VAL A 137 2.39 6.00 -5.96
C VAL A 137 1.30 6.70 -5.17
N THR A 138 1.31 8.03 -5.27
CA THR A 138 0.23 8.92 -4.80
C THR A 138 -0.51 9.51 -6.00
N ALA A 139 -1.84 9.45 -5.97
CA ALA A 139 -2.74 10.05 -6.93
C ALA A 139 -3.43 11.28 -6.33
N THR A 140 -3.86 12.23 -7.15
CA THR A 140 -4.66 13.37 -6.68
C THR A 140 -6.10 13.23 -7.16
N LEU A 141 -7.04 13.06 -6.21
CA LEU A 141 -8.47 12.97 -6.51
C LEU A 141 -9.11 14.35 -6.37
N LYS A 142 -9.83 14.80 -7.40
CA LYS A 142 -10.63 16.02 -7.31
C LYS A 142 -11.98 15.72 -6.70
N VAL A 143 -12.29 16.34 -5.58
CA VAL A 143 -13.59 16.23 -4.89
C VAL A 143 -14.32 17.56 -5.04
N HIS A 144 -15.45 17.54 -5.72
CA HIS A 144 -16.28 18.73 -5.94
C HIS A 144 -17.53 18.65 -5.06
N VAL A 145 -17.63 19.54 -4.07
CA VAL A 145 -18.79 19.62 -3.19
C VAL A 145 -19.78 20.66 -3.71
N LYS A 146 -20.97 20.19 -4.11
CA LYS A 146 -22.10 21.01 -4.59
C LYS A 146 -23.15 21.20 -3.50
N GLU A 147 -23.80 22.36 -3.53
CA GLU A 147 -24.91 22.69 -2.64
C GLU A 147 -26.18 21.94 -3.06
N VAL A 148 -26.82 21.29 -2.08
CA VAL A 148 -28.19 20.76 -2.23
C VAL A 148 -29.13 21.70 -1.49
N LYS A 149 -30.09 22.27 -2.22
CA LYS A 149 -31.18 23.07 -1.67
C LYS A 149 -32.11 22.21 -0.81
#